data_AF-A0A3N0C254-F1
#
_entry.id   AF-A0A3N0C254-F1
#
_cell.length_a   1.000
_cell.length_b   1.000
_cell.length_c   1.000
_cell.angle_alpha   90.00
_cell.angle_beta   90.00
_cell.angle_gamma   90.00
#
_symmetry.space_group_name_H-M   'P 1'
#
loop_
_entity.id
_entity.type
_entity.pdbx_description
1 polymer ?
#
loop_
_entity_poly.entity_id
_entity_poly.type
_entity_poly.pdbx_seq_one_letter_code
_entity_poly.pdbx_strand_id
1 'polypeptide(L)'
;MRLSAILILLIFFFNSATYANRIDGLLTDSDVNDFVKSENPQFVKDKFGKFEIQPTDSLLKNLACDGIFTNWNIKNWEKVDVTNDGLTDLVFIAYWYNYITYAFIDKGNNKFQLIRFSKNSFENCELIKPIRIGTKNYLRLFRKTQQPDLTNKIPFSYRDVIITDTLVFKYNSFVELETPGNDIVKSIKMNTSGCFGSCPIFNLTLYPSGKGDFEGIEFTKTKGKSSRILSMDIFKELSDLANYINIKKLNDQFQVPWTDDQTATLTITFKNGLKKTIRDYGMQGKFGLSALYSKMTSLAVNW
;
A
#
# COMPACT_ATOMS: atom_id res chain seq x y z
N MET A 1 -68.02 -16.22 -35.43
CA MET A 1 -66.84 -16.76 -34.71
C MET A 1 -65.66 -15.80 -34.90
N ARG A 2 -65.37 -14.97 -33.90
CA ARG A 2 -64.15 -14.15 -33.84
C ARG A 2 -63.45 -14.52 -32.53
N LEU A 3 -62.35 -15.24 -32.61
CA LEU A 3 -61.44 -15.44 -31.48
C LEU A 3 -60.46 -14.27 -31.48
N SER A 4 -60.56 -13.41 -30.47
CA SER A 4 -59.52 -12.44 -30.14
C SER A 4 -58.54 -13.11 -29.19
N ALA A 5 -57.33 -13.42 -29.68
CA ALA A 5 -56.23 -13.86 -28.85
C ALA A 5 -55.60 -12.64 -28.17
N ILE A 6 -55.67 -12.58 -26.84
CA ILE A 6 -54.94 -11.58 -26.04
C ILE A 6 -53.60 -12.21 -25.65
N LEU A 7 -52.52 -11.69 -26.24
CA LEU A 7 -51.15 -12.06 -25.91
C LEU A 7 -50.69 -11.20 -24.71
N ILE A 8 -50.60 -11.79 -23.53
CA ILE A 8 -50.02 -11.14 -22.34
C ILE A 8 -48.51 -11.39 -22.36
N LEU A 9 -47.74 -10.35 -22.68
CA LEU A 9 -46.28 -10.37 -22.64
C LEU A 9 -45.82 -10.20 -21.18
N LEU A 10 -45.46 -11.30 -20.52
CA LEU A 10 -44.82 -11.29 -19.20
C LEU A 10 -43.35 -10.89 -19.35
N ILE A 11 -43.05 -9.63 -19.04
CA ILE A 11 -41.68 -9.13 -18.90
C ILE A 11 -41.13 -9.64 -17.57
N PHE A 12 -40.34 -10.72 -17.61
CA PHE A 12 -39.49 -11.11 -16.49
C PHE A 12 -38.38 -10.07 -16.34
N PHE A 13 -38.55 -9.14 -15.40
CA PHE A 13 -37.41 -8.43 -14.82
C PHE A 13 -36.60 -9.45 -14.02
N PHE A 14 -35.59 -10.03 -14.66
CA PHE A 14 -34.46 -10.57 -13.92
C PHE A 14 -33.80 -9.38 -13.22
N ASN A 15 -34.20 -9.13 -11.97
CA ASN A 15 -33.32 -8.46 -11.03
C ASN A 15 -32.11 -9.39 -10.89
N SER A 16 -31.08 -9.16 -11.70
CA SER A 16 -29.72 -9.44 -11.25
C SER A 16 -29.59 -8.64 -9.96
N ALA A 17 -29.75 -9.32 -8.83
CA ALA A 17 -29.25 -8.81 -7.57
C ALA A 17 -27.76 -8.61 -7.80
N THR A 18 -27.37 -7.39 -8.19
CA THR A 18 -26.01 -6.91 -8.07
C THR A 18 -25.67 -7.21 -6.62
N TYR A 19 -24.78 -8.17 -6.39
CA TYR A 19 -24.37 -8.50 -5.03
C TYR A 19 -23.74 -7.22 -4.47
N ALA A 20 -24.53 -6.46 -3.71
CA ALA A 20 -24.02 -5.41 -2.86
C ALA A 20 -22.97 -6.10 -1.99
N ASN A 21 -21.72 -5.64 -2.09
CA ASN A 21 -20.69 -6.21 -1.26
C ASN A 21 -21.00 -5.85 0.21
N ARG A 22 -20.36 -6.54 1.16
CA ARG A 22 -20.64 -6.28 2.58
C ARG A 22 -20.31 -4.85 3.01
N ILE A 23 -19.48 -4.12 2.27
CA ILE A 23 -19.14 -2.71 2.54
C ILE A 23 -20.34 -1.80 2.20
N ASP A 24 -21.11 -2.09 1.16
CA ASP A 24 -22.26 -1.29 0.74
C ASP A 24 -23.29 -1.13 1.86
N GLY A 25 -23.48 -2.18 2.66
CA GLY A 25 -24.41 -2.23 3.79
C GLY A 25 -23.97 -1.50 5.06
N LEU A 26 -22.74 -0.98 5.14
CA LEU A 26 -22.24 -0.29 6.34
C LEU A 26 -22.86 1.11 6.44
N LEU A 27 -23.48 1.43 7.58
CA LEU A 27 -24.19 2.70 7.81
C LEU A 27 -23.63 3.49 8.99
N THR A 28 -23.11 2.80 10.00
CA THR A 28 -22.68 3.39 11.28
C THR A 28 -21.23 3.04 11.62
N ASP A 29 -20.64 3.79 12.55
CA ASP A 29 -19.31 3.48 13.11
C ASP A 29 -19.26 2.06 13.71
N SER A 30 -20.36 1.59 14.29
CA SER A 30 -20.47 0.23 14.84
C SER A 30 -20.42 -0.82 13.72
N ASP A 31 -21.16 -0.62 12.62
CA ASP A 31 -21.13 -1.54 11.48
C ASP A 31 -19.71 -1.67 10.92
N VAL A 32 -19.01 -0.54 10.79
CA VAL A 32 -17.63 -0.50 10.30
C VAL A 32 -16.70 -1.21 11.27
N ASN A 33 -16.78 -0.92 12.58
CA ASN A 33 -15.98 -1.58 13.61
C ASN A 33 -16.17 -3.11 13.58
N ASP A 34 -17.40 -3.58 13.44
CA ASP A 34 -17.72 -5.01 13.45
C ASP A 34 -17.24 -5.68 12.16
N PHE A 35 -17.42 -5.01 11.01
CA PHE A 35 -16.90 -5.47 9.72
C PHE A 35 -15.38 -5.60 9.72
N VAL A 36 -14.64 -4.56 10.11
CA VAL A 36 -13.16 -4.61 10.03
C VAL A 36 -12.58 -5.67 10.97
N LYS A 37 -13.22 -5.91 12.13
CA LYS A 37 -12.85 -6.97 13.07
C LYS A 37 -13.16 -8.37 12.54
N SER A 38 -14.26 -8.54 11.80
CA SER A 38 -14.57 -9.82 11.16
C SER A 38 -13.57 -10.15 10.04
N GLU A 39 -13.16 -9.14 9.26
CA GLU A 39 -12.25 -9.34 8.12
C GLU A 39 -10.78 -9.50 8.54
N ASN A 40 -10.38 -8.91 9.67
CA ASN A 40 -9.05 -9.09 10.21
C ASN A 40 -9.09 -9.54 11.68
N PRO A 41 -9.00 -10.86 11.95
CA PRO A 41 -9.05 -11.40 13.31
C PRO A 41 -7.96 -10.87 14.25
N GLN A 42 -6.87 -10.25 13.74
CA GLN A 42 -5.87 -9.62 14.61
C GLN A 42 -6.42 -8.42 15.36
N PHE A 43 -7.41 -7.72 14.80
CA PHE A 43 -8.05 -6.57 15.44
C PHE A 43 -8.90 -6.95 16.66
N VAL A 44 -9.18 -8.24 16.87
CA VAL A 44 -9.94 -8.73 18.04
C VAL A 44 -9.01 -9.20 19.17
N LYS A 45 -7.73 -9.45 18.90
CA LYS A 45 -6.83 -10.10 19.87
C LYS A 45 -6.38 -9.20 21.01
N ASP A 46 -6.68 -7.90 20.96
CA ASP A 46 -6.25 -6.86 21.91
C ASP A 46 -4.74 -6.88 22.25
N LYS A 47 -3.92 -7.51 21.39
CA LYS A 47 -2.50 -7.79 21.65
C LYS A 47 -1.68 -6.52 21.91
N PHE A 48 -2.06 -5.42 21.26
CA PHE A 48 -1.37 -4.13 21.32
C PHE A 48 -2.26 -3.02 21.91
N GLY A 49 -3.41 -3.39 22.46
CA GLY A 49 -4.47 -2.47 22.86
C GLY A 49 -5.78 -2.75 22.12
N LYS A 50 -6.86 -2.18 22.64
CA LYS A 50 -8.20 -2.33 22.09
C LYS A 50 -8.27 -1.63 20.73
N PHE A 51 -8.62 -2.37 19.69
CA PHE A 51 -8.92 -1.80 18.38
C PHE A 51 -10.28 -1.11 18.40
N GLU A 52 -10.36 0.11 17.85
CA GLU A 52 -11.60 0.88 17.79
C GLU A 52 -11.68 1.77 16.54
N ILE A 53 -12.86 1.82 15.93
CA ILE A 53 -13.25 2.90 15.02
C ILE A 53 -13.89 3.99 15.86
N GLN A 54 -13.16 5.10 16.03
CA GLN A 54 -13.64 6.21 16.84
C GLN A 54 -14.48 7.18 16.01
N PRO A 55 -15.46 7.87 16.62
CA PRO A 55 -16.20 8.92 15.94
C PRO A 55 -15.29 10.01 15.37
N THR A 56 -15.71 10.62 14.26
CA THR A 56 -14.93 11.68 13.58
C THR A 56 -14.55 12.83 14.51
N ASP A 57 -15.45 13.25 15.41
CA ASP A 57 -15.18 14.33 16.38
C ASP A 57 -14.10 13.95 17.41
N SER A 58 -14.05 12.67 17.80
CA SER A 58 -12.99 12.17 18.68
C SER A 58 -11.63 12.18 17.97
N LEU A 59 -11.60 11.79 16.70
CA LEU A 59 -10.38 11.87 15.88
C LEU A 59 -9.89 13.31 15.75
N LEU A 60 -10.80 14.25 15.44
CA LEU A 60 -10.51 15.69 15.36
C LEU A 60 -9.84 16.24 16.64
N LYS A 61 -10.31 15.79 17.81
CA LYS A 61 -9.74 16.21 19.10
C LYS A 61 -8.35 15.62 19.36
N ASN A 62 -8.13 14.38 18.93
CA ASN A 62 -6.94 13.62 19.30
C ASN A 62 -5.80 13.70 18.26
N LEU A 63 -6.11 14.02 17.00
CA LEU A 63 -5.14 14.14 15.91
C LEU A 63 -4.73 15.60 15.66
N ALA A 64 -3.62 16.01 16.26
CA ALA A 64 -3.03 17.33 16.03
C ALA A 64 -2.17 17.37 14.75
N CYS A 65 -2.81 17.24 13.58
CA CYS A 65 -2.14 17.17 12.27
C CYS A 65 -2.23 18.48 11.48
N ASP A 66 -1.77 19.58 12.07
CA ASP A 66 -1.72 20.92 11.43
C ASP A 66 -3.07 21.38 10.83
N GLY A 67 -4.19 20.98 11.46
CA GLY A 67 -5.54 21.30 11.02
C GLY A 67 -5.99 20.60 9.74
N ILE A 68 -5.19 19.68 9.19
CA ILE A 68 -5.48 18.99 7.91
C ILE A 68 -6.77 18.20 7.96
N PHE A 69 -7.06 17.57 9.11
CA PHE A 69 -8.29 16.80 9.28
C PHE A 69 -9.54 17.67 9.00
N THR A 70 -9.57 18.89 9.55
CA THR A 70 -10.63 19.88 9.28
C THR A 70 -10.54 20.42 7.86
N ASN A 71 -9.35 20.84 7.41
CA ASN A 71 -9.15 21.48 6.10
C ASN A 71 -9.55 20.58 4.92
N TRP A 72 -9.36 19.26 5.04
CA TRP A 72 -9.71 18.29 4.00
C TRP A 72 -11.07 17.61 4.26
N ASN A 73 -11.78 18.00 5.33
CA ASN A 73 -13.02 17.37 5.76
C ASN A 73 -12.88 15.83 5.81
N ILE A 74 -11.83 15.37 6.50
CA ILE A 74 -11.55 13.95 6.69
C ILE A 74 -12.63 13.38 7.61
N LYS A 75 -13.06 12.15 7.30
CA LYS A 75 -13.96 11.38 8.15
C LYS A 75 -13.23 10.18 8.72
N ASN A 76 -13.73 9.63 9.82
CA ASN A 76 -13.24 8.37 10.36
C ASN A 76 -13.34 7.20 9.37
N TRP A 77 -14.33 7.19 8.49
CA TRP A 77 -14.41 6.24 7.37
C TRP A 77 -15.22 6.78 6.18
N GLU A 78 -14.92 6.28 4.99
CA GLU A 78 -15.59 6.61 3.73
C GLU A 78 -15.68 5.38 2.82
N LYS A 79 -16.85 5.19 2.20
CA LYS A 79 -17.08 4.19 1.15
C LYS A 79 -16.80 4.81 -0.22
N VAL A 80 -15.95 4.18 -1.02
CA VAL A 80 -15.51 4.72 -2.31
C VAL A 80 -14.88 3.62 -3.16
N ASP A 81 -15.15 3.62 -4.47
CA ASP A 81 -14.44 2.76 -5.44
C ASP A 81 -13.05 3.38 -5.75
N VAL A 82 -12.05 3.12 -4.91
CA VAL A 82 -10.69 3.73 -5.03
C VAL A 82 -9.81 2.99 -6.04
N THR A 83 -10.19 1.76 -6.39
CA THR A 83 -9.54 0.99 -7.47
C THR A 83 -10.07 1.36 -8.85
N ASN A 84 -11.25 2.00 -8.94
CA ASN A 84 -11.98 2.31 -10.16
C ASN A 84 -12.39 1.06 -10.95
N ASP A 85 -12.78 0.00 -10.25
CA ASP A 85 -13.24 -1.27 -10.84
C ASP A 85 -14.75 -1.50 -10.73
N GLY A 86 -15.48 -0.55 -10.16
CA GLY A 86 -16.92 -0.61 -9.95
C GLY A 86 -17.35 -1.29 -8.65
N LEU A 87 -16.41 -1.75 -7.82
CA LEU A 87 -16.69 -2.28 -6.48
C LEU A 87 -16.47 -1.20 -5.41
N THR A 88 -17.29 -1.24 -4.36
CA THR A 88 -17.14 -0.30 -3.24
C THR A 88 -16.05 -0.75 -2.29
N ASP A 89 -15.01 0.06 -2.11
CA ASP A 89 -13.99 -0.13 -1.07
C ASP A 89 -14.29 0.70 0.18
N LEU A 90 -13.56 0.42 1.25
CA LEU A 90 -13.67 1.14 2.52
C LEU A 90 -12.32 1.75 2.91
N VAL A 91 -12.26 3.06 3.06
CA VAL A 91 -11.11 3.77 3.65
C VAL A 91 -11.49 4.19 5.07
N PHE A 92 -10.62 3.92 6.05
CA PHE A 92 -10.95 4.20 7.45
C PHE A 92 -9.70 4.49 8.29
N ILE A 93 -9.92 5.20 9.40
CA ILE A 93 -8.93 5.48 10.44
C ILE A 93 -9.36 4.71 11.68
N ALA A 94 -8.45 3.90 12.21
CA ALA A 94 -8.67 3.16 13.44
C ALA A 94 -7.65 3.56 14.51
N TYR A 95 -8.07 3.51 15.76
CA TYR A 95 -7.17 3.53 16.89
C TYR A 95 -6.78 2.10 17.26
N TRP A 96 -5.47 1.82 17.21
CA TRP A 96 -4.91 0.56 17.69
C TRP A 96 -3.49 0.80 18.20
N TYR A 97 -3.36 1.15 19.48
CA TYR A 97 -2.17 1.78 20.11
C TYR A 97 -1.86 3.19 19.59
N ASN A 98 -2.02 3.40 18.29
CA ASN A 98 -1.87 4.67 17.60
C ASN A 98 -2.97 4.82 16.54
N TYR A 99 -3.07 6.01 15.93
CA TYR A 99 -4.00 6.22 14.82
C TYR A 99 -3.39 5.73 13.52
N ILE A 100 -4.10 4.82 12.86
CA ILE A 100 -3.63 4.18 11.64
C ILE A 100 -4.70 4.30 10.57
N THR A 101 -4.29 4.75 9.39
CA THR A 101 -5.16 4.81 8.22
C THR A 101 -5.05 3.51 7.42
N TYR A 102 -6.19 2.98 7.01
CA TYR A 102 -6.32 1.72 6.29
C TYR A 102 -7.26 1.86 5.08
N ALA A 103 -7.18 0.90 4.17
CA ALA A 103 -8.22 0.60 3.20
C ALA A 103 -8.49 -0.90 3.14
N PHE A 104 -9.76 -1.30 3.10
CA PHE A 104 -10.18 -2.62 2.63
C PHE A 104 -10.60 -2.50 1.17
N ILE A 105 -9.85 -3.18 0.30
CA ILE A 105 -10.10 -3.25 -1.13
C ILE A 105 -10.94 -4.48 -1.44
N ASP A 106 -12.10 -4.31 -2.06
CA ASP A 106 -12.91 -5.44 -2.50
C ASP A 106 -12.26 -6.11 -3.73
N LYS A 107 -12.11 -7.43 -3.66
CA LYS A 107 -11.60 -8.28 -4.74
C LYS A 107 -12.71 -9.07 -5.43
N GLY A 108 -13.95 -8.71 -5.18
CA GLY A 108 -15.15 -9.42 -5.58
C GLY A 108 -15.42 -10.62 -4.68
N ASN A 109 -16.66 -11.12 -4.75
CA ASN A 109 -17.12 -12.28 -3.98
C ASN A 109 -16.91 -12.13 -2.46
N ASN A 110 -17.01 -10.91 -1.92
CA ASN A 110 -16.77 -10.59 -0.51
C ASN A 110 -15.38 -11.03 -0.01
N LYS A 111 -14.36 -10.91 -0.85
CA LYS A 111 -12.97 -11.10 -0.47
C LYS A 111 -12.30 -9.74 -0.40
N PHE A 112 -11.76 -9.40 0.76
CA PHE A 112 -11.18 -8.07 0.98
C PHE A 112 -9.67 -8.14 1.18
N GLN A 113 -8.94 -7.19 0.61
CA GLN A 113 -7.52 -6.97 0.87
C GLN A 113 -7.35 -5.76 1.78
N LEU A 114 -6.80 -5.97 2.97
CA LEU A 114 -6.41 -4.86 3.84
C LEU A 114 -5.10 -4.23 3.37
N ILE A 115 -5.08 -2.91 3.29
CA ILE A 115 -3.89 -2.08 3.06
C ILE A 115 -3.75 -1.12 4.23
N ARG A 116 -2.55 -1.07 4.81
CA ARG A 116 -2.17 -0.10 5.83
C ARG A 116 -1.38 1.03 5.17
N PHE A 117 -1.77 2.28 5.43
CA PHE A 117 -1.06 3.44 4.88
C PHE A 117 -0.01 3.99 5.83
N SER A 118 -0.29 4.06 7.14
CA SER A 118 0.66 4.60 8.11
C SER A 118 1.91 3.74 8.15
N LYS A 119 3.01 4.28 7.66
CA LYS A 119 4.27 3.56 7.56
C LYS A 119 5.11 3.74 8.82
N ASN A 120 5.05 4.91 9.46
CA ASN A 120 5.73 5.22 10.71
C ASN A 120 4.82 4.92 11.91
N SER A 121 5.29 4.08 12.83
CA SER A 121 4.54 3.74 14.05
C SER A 121 4.54 4.86 15.11
N PHE A 122 5.44 5.84 14.98
CA PHE A 122 5.61 6.97 15.90
C PHE A 122 4.95 8.26 15.41
N GLU A 123 4.30 8.23 14.26
CA GLU A 123 3.64 9.39 13.65
C GLU A 123 2.17 9.08 13.38
N ASN A 124 1.30 9.95 13.86
CA ASN A 124 -0.15 9.83 13.73
C ASN A 124 -0.71 10.59 12.52
N CYS A 125 0.11 11.46 11.93
CA CYS A 125 -0.27 12.32 10.83
C CYS A 125 0.10 11.72 9.47
N GLU A 126 -0.26 10.45 9.28
CA GLU A 126 -0.29 9.76 7.99
C GLU A 126 -1.75 9.51 7.59
N LEU A 127 -2.35 10.54 7.01
CA LEU A 127 -3.79 10.61 6.72
C LEU A 127 -4.04 10.44 5.22
N ILE A 128 -5.14 9.77 4.92
CA ILE A 128 -5.61 9.56 3.55
C ILE A 128 -7.01 10.11 3.41
N LYS A 129 -7.26 10.82 2.32
CA LYS A 129 -8.59 11.33 1.96
C LYS A 129 -8.97 10.85 0.56
N PRO A 130 -10.07 10.10 0.38
CA PRO A 130 -10.64 9.88 -0.93
C PRO A 130 -10.94 11.20 -1.65
N ILE A 131 -10.49 11.31 -2.89
CA ILE A 131 -10.73 12.46 -3.76
C ILE A 131 -11.13 11.99 -5.16
N ARG A 132 -11.75 12.87 -5.94
CA ARG A 132 -12.11 12.62 -7.33
C ARG A 132 -11.38 13.60 -8.24
N ILE A 133 -10.74 13.10 -9.30
CA ILE A 133 -10.13 13.91 -10.35
C ILE A 133 -10.75 13.48 -11.68
N GLY A 134 -11.57 14.35 -12.25
CA GLY A 134 -12.39 14.01 -13.42
C GLY A 134 -13.36 12.87 -13.11
N THR A 135 -13.32 11.80 -13.90
CA THR A 135 -14.20 10.65 -13.73
C THR A 135 -13.68 9.61 -12.74
N LYS A 136 -12.42 9.72 -12.30
CA LYS A 136 -11.74 8.70 -11.50
C LYS A 136 -11.56 9.11 -10.03
N ASN A 137 -11.59 8.12 -9.16
CA ASN A 137 -11.29 8.24 -7.74
C ASN A 137 -9.80 7.98 -7.48
N TYR A 138 -9.26 8.71 -6.50
CA TYR A 138 -7.89 8.65 -6.05
C TYR A 138 -7.85 8.84 -4.53
N LEU A 139 -6.66 8.74 -3.95
CA LEU A 139 -6.43 9.01 -2.54
C LEU A 139 -5.46 10.18 -2.40
N ARG A 140 -5.84 11.23 -1.67
CA ARG A 140 -4.92 12.29 -1.29
C ARG A 140 -4.17 11.88 -0.03
N LEU A 141 -2.85 11.94 -0.08
CA LEU A 141 -1.96 11.64 1.03
C LEU A 141 -1.57 12.93 1.74
N PHE A 142 -1.69 12.94 3.06
CA PHE A 142 -0.94 13.84 3.94
C PHE A 142 -0.04 13.00 4.83
N ARG A 143 1.26 13.28 4.82
CA ARG A 143 2.23 12.59 5.66
C ARG A 143 3.21 13.57 6.27
N LYS A 144 3.20 13.66 7.58
CA LYS A 144 4.32 14.21 8.34
C LYS A 144 5.40 13.13 8.48
N THR A 145 6.66 13.48 8.26
CA THR A 145 7.78 12.54 8.40
C THR A 145 9.08 13.31 8.65
N GLN A 146 10.16 12.60 8.88
CA GLN A 146 11.49 13.17 9.06
C GLN A 146 12.44 12.65 7.99
N GLN A 147 13.34 13.52 7.52
CA GLN A 147 14.36 13.16 6.54
C GLN A 147 15.73 13.69 6.99
N PRO A 148 16.84 13.03 6.59
CA PRO A 148 18.18 13.51 6.90
C PRO A 148 18.37 14.96 6.47
N ASP A 149 18.88 15.77 7.39
CA ASP A 149 19.27 17.15 7.10
C ASP A 149 20.71 17.18 6.61
N LEU A 150 20.86 17.21 5.29
CA LEU A 150 22.16 17.24 4.62
C LEU A 150 22.79 18.64 4.57
N THR A 151 22.06 19.71 4.91
CA THR A 151 22.58 21.08 4.77
C THR A 151 23.62 21.38 5.84
N ASN A 152 23.40 20.89 7.05
CA ASN A 152 24.21 21.23 8.21
C ASN A 152 25.42 20.31 8.40
N LYS A 153 25.56 19.24 7.60
CA LYS A 153 26.62 18.21 7.71
C LYS A 153 26.78 17.60 9.11
N ILE A 154 25.77 17.76 9.97
CA ILE A 154 25.74 17.17 11.31
C ILE A 154 25.28 15.71 11.15
N PRO A 155 26.06 14.72 11.61
CA PRO A 155 25.63 13.33 11.60
C PRO A 155 24.32 13.16 12.37
N PHE A 156 23.40 12.35 11.85
CA PHE A 156 22.10 12.07 12.48
C PHE A 156 21.23 13.32 12.73
N SER A 157 21.43 14.39 11.95
CA SER A 157 20.50 15.50 11.91
C SER A 157 19.34 15.18 10.99
N TYR A 158 18.12 15.51 11.43
CA TYR A 158 16.89 15.31 10.68
C TYR A 158 16.05 16.58 10.72
N ARG A 159 15.27 16.78 9.66
CA ARG A 159 14.27 17.84 9.58
C ARG A 159 12.88 17.25 9.36
N ASP A 160 11.88 17.91 9.92
CA ASP A 160 10.48 17.61 9.64
C ASP A 160 10.16 17.97 8.19
N VAL A 161 9.43 17.08 7.52
CA VAL A 161 8.98 17.23 6.15
C VAL A 161 7.50 16.86 6.11
N ILE A 162 6.71 17.75 5.52
CA ILE A 162 5.32 17.49 5.17
C ILE A 162 5.28 17.06 3.71
N ILE A 163 4.69 15.90 3.46
CA ILE A 163 4.49 15.33 2.14
C ILE A 163 3.00 15.34 1.85
N THR A 164 2.61 15.98 0.75
CA THR A 164 1.27 15.87 0.17
C THR A 164 1.39 15.29 -1.23
N ASP A 165 0.63 14.24 -1.51
CA ASP A 165 0.67 13.56 -2.81
C ASP A 165 -0.73 13.04 -3.19
N THR A 166 -0.87 12.53 -4.41
CA THR A 166 -2.04 11.79 -4.88
C THR A 166 -1.62 10.36 -5.15
N LEU A 167 -2.33 9.40 -4.56
CA LEU A 167 -2.11 7.97 -4.76
C LEU A 167 -3.18 7.38 -5.68
N VAL A 168 -2.78 6.39 -6.46
CA VAL A 168 -3.63 5.59 -7.33
C VAL A 168 -3.40 4.12 -7.04
N PHE A 169 -4.45 3.31 -7.18
CA PHE A 169 -4.33 1.87 -7.05
C PHE A 169 -3.75 1.27 -8.34
N LYS A 170 -2.52 0.74 -8.26
CA LYS A 170 -1.85 0.04 -9.36
C LYS A 170 -0.93 -1.05 -8.83
N TYR A 171 -0.72 -2.10 -9.62
CA TYR A 171 0.15 -3.22 -9.25
C TYR A 171 -0.23 -3.83 -7.90
N ASN A 172 -1.55 -3.92 -7.63
CA ASN A 172 -2.13 -4.39 -6.38
C ASN A 172 -1.66 -3.63 -5.11
N SER A 173 -1.36 -2.34 -5.25
CA SER A 173 -0.95 -1.45 -4.16
C SER A 173 -1.35 0.00 -4.45
N PHE A 174 -1.26 0.87 -3.46
CA PHE A 174 -1.32 2.32 -3.68
C PHE A 174 0.08 2.85 -3.92
N VAL A 175 0.22 3.63 -4.99
CA VAL A 175 1.47 4.25 -5.41
C VAL A 175 1.19 5.69 -5.82
N GLU A 176 2.21 6.55 -5.78
CA GLU A 176 2.10 7.92 -6.23
C GLU A 176 1.59 8.00 -7.68
N LEU A 177 0.74 8.98 -7.97
CA LEU A 177 0.24 9.25 -9.31
C LEU A 177 1.36 9.84 -10.15
N GLU A 178 1.89 9.04 -11.06
CA GLU A 178 3.10 9.37 -11.83
C GLU A 178 2.83 9.20 -13.34
N THR A 179 3.62 9.90 -14.14
CA THR A 179 3.71 9.61 -15.59
C THR A 179 4.80 8.56 -15.79
N PRO A 180 4.46 7.35 -16.28
CA PRO A 180 5.42 6.25 -16.32
C PRO A 180 6.57 6.52 -17.28
N GLY A 181 7.78 6.10 -16.88
CA GLY A 181 8.90 5.90 -17.80
C GLY A 181 8.71 4.65 -18.67
N ASN A 182 9.63 4.42 -19.60
CA ASN A 182 9.60 3.29 -20.53
C ASN A 182 10.96 2.59 -20.68
N ASP A 183 11.79 2.64 -19.65
CA ASP A 183 13.13 2.06 -19.70
C ASP A 183 13.11 0.53 -19.71
N ILE A 184 14.07 -0.06 -20.42
CA ILE A 184 14.24 -1.52 -20.43
C ILE A 184 15.09 -1.93 -19.23
N VAL A 185 14.48 -2.61 -18.26
CA VAL A 185 15.15 -3.14 -17.07
C VAL A 185 15.85 -4.47 -17.42
N LYS A 186 17.15 -4.55 -17.13
CA LYS A 186 17.99 -5.75 -17.33
C LYS A 186 18.01 -6.66 -16.11
N SER A 187 17.97 -6.09 -14.90
CA SER A 187 17.85 -6.86 -13.67
C SER A 187 17.38 -5.99 -12.52
N ILE A 188 16.73 -6.62 -11.54
CA ILE A 188 16.30 -6.00 -10.29
C ILE A 188 16.93 -6.79 -9.15
N LYS A 189 17.77 -6.14 -8.35
CA LYS A 189 18.42 -6.74 -7.18
C LYS A 189 17.95 -6.03 -5.92
N MET A 190 17.59 -6.79 -4.89
CA MET A 190 17.39 -6.28 -3.55
C MET A 190 18.22 -7.06 -2.55
N ASN A 191 18.82 -6.35 -1.60
CA ASN A 191 19.38 -6.94 -0.41
C ASN A 191 18.83 -6.25 0.83
N THR A 192 18.75 -7.00 1.94
CA THR A 192 18.22 -6.51 3.19
C THR A 192 19.20 -6.73 4.35
N SER A 193 19.22 -5.80 5.32
CA SER A 193 19.99 -5.97 6.57
C SER A 193 19.18 -6.69 7.65
N GLY A 194 19.77 -6.91 8.83
CA GLY A 194 19.00 -7.25 10.03
C GLY A 194 18.20 -6.07 10.58
N CYS A 195 17.36 -6.35 11.57
CA CYS A 195 16.61 -5.42 12.41
C CYS A 195 16.53 -6.00 13.84
N PHE A 196 16.00 -5.25 14.80
CA PHE A 196 15.62 -5.83 16.09
C PHE A 196 14.33 -6.66 15.92
N GLY A 197 14.50 -7.99 15.83
CA GLY A 197 13.40 -8.94 15.63
C GLY A 197 13.74 -10.00 14.59
N SER A 198 12.76 -10.34 13.75
CA SER A 198 12.87 -11.43 12.76
C SER A 198 12.74 -10.94 11.33
N CYS A 199 13.34 -9.80 11.00
CA CYS A 199 13.31 -9.30 9.63
C CYS A 199 14.16 -10.19 8.71
N PRO A 200 13.64 -10.64 7.56
CA PRO A 200 14.35 -11.55 6.65
C PRO A 200 15.57 -10.87 6.04
N ILE A 201 16.74 -11.48 6.23
CA ILE A 201 18.02 -11.04 5.67
C ILE A 201 18.32 -11.88 4.42
N PHE A 202 18.41 -11.24 3.26
CA PHE A 202 18.65 -11.95 2.00
C PHE A 202 19.28 -11.08 0.92
N ASN A 203 19.78 -11.74 -0.13
CA ASN A 203 20.04 -11.16 -1.44
C ASN A 203 19.12 -11.82 -2.48
N LEU A 204 18.41 -11.04 -3.28
CA LEU A 204 17.58 -11.52 -4.38
C LEU A 204 17.87 -10.72 -5.64
N THR A 205 18.17 -11.40 -6.75
CA THR A 205 18.31 -10.80 -8.08
C THR A 205 17.38 -11.48 -9.05
N LEU A 206 16.57 -10.70 -9.78
CA LEU A 206 15.62 -11.18 -10.77
C LEU A 206 16.01 -10.70 -12.17
N TYR A 207 15.77 -11.54 -13.17
CA TYR A 207 16.10 -11.29 -14.57
C TYR A 207 14.87 -11.43 -15.49
N PRO A 208 14.88 -10.78 -16.67
CA PRO A 208 13.80 -10.89 -17.65
C PRO A 208 13.47 -12.31 -18.11
N SER A 209 14.44 -13.22 -18.04
CA SER A 209 14.26 -14.64 -18.41
C SER A 209 13.45 -15.44 -17.39
N GLY A 210 12.93 -14.81 -16.33
CA GLY A 210 12.30 -15.49 -15.19
C GLY A 210 13.30 -16.10 -14.22
N LYS A 211 14.61 -16.14 -14.57
CA LYS A 211 15.64 -16.57 -13.63
C LYS A 211 15.65 -15.64 -12.41
N GLY A 212 15.75 -16.22 -11.22
CA GLY A 212 16.06 -15.50 -9.99
C GLY A 212 17.18 -16.19 -9.24
N ASP A 213 18.15 -15.41 -8.78
CA ASP A 213 19.25 -15.84 -7.91
C ASP A 213 19.00 -15.31 -6.50
N PHE A 214 19.00 -16.21 -5.53
CA PHE A 214 18.67 -15.93 -4.14
C PHE A 214 19.76 -16.42 -3.21
N GLU A 215 20.03 -15.66 -2.15
CA GLU A 215 20.84 -16.06 -1.03
C GLU A 215 20.10 -15.69 0.25
N GLY A 216 19.57 -16.69 0.94
CA GLY A 216 18.91 -16.50 2.23
C GLY A 216 19.93 -16.56 3.36
N ILE A 217 19.91 -15.56 4.25
CA ILE A 217 20.90 -15.41 5.32
C ILE A 217 20.21 -15.71 6.66
N GLU A 218 19.29 -14.85 7.12
CA GLU A 218 18.60 -14.98 8.40
C GLU A 218 17.09 -14.75 8.26
N PHE A 219 16.28 -15.38 9.11
CA PHE A 219 14.79 -15.28 9.09
C PHE A 219 14.10 -15.55 7.72
N THR A 220 14.78 -16.25 6.82
CA THR A 220 14.26 -16.82 5.56
C THR A 220 14.02 -18.32 5.69
N LYS A 221 13.05 -18.87 4.95
CA LYS A 221 12.80 -20.32 4.87
C LYS A 221 13.96 -21.06 4.21
N THR A 222 14.40 -20.58 3.03
CA THR A 222 15.58 -21.10 2.35
C THR A 222 16.84 -20.40 2.84
N LYS A 223 17.92 -21.16 3.10
CA LYS A 223 19.25 -20.67 3.51
C LYS A 223 20.29 -20.93 2.44
N GLY A 224 21.28 -20.06 2.36
CA GLY A 224 22.35 -20.14 1.37
C GLY A 224 21.89 -19.80 -0.05
N LYS A 225 22.79 -20.05 -1.01
CA LYS A 225 22.59 -19.71 -2.42
C LYS A 225 21.69 -20.71 -3.12
N SER A 226 20.73 -20.22 -3.90
CA SER A 226 19.88 -21.03 -4.77
C SER A 226 19.39 -20.20 -5.96
N SER A 227 19.00 -20.88 -7.04
CA SER A 227 18.42 -20.24 -8.21
C SER A 227 17.14 -20.95 -8.61
N ARG A 228 16.18 -20.20 -9.16
CA ARG A 228 14.91 -20.72 -9.67
C ARG A 228 14.51 -20.04 -10.96
N ILE A 229 13.64 -20.71 -11.71
CA ILE A 229 12.89 -20.10 -12.81
C ILE A 229 11.50 -19.77 -12.26
N LEU A 230 11.17 -18.48 -12.26
CA LEU A 230 9.89 -17.93 -11.87
C LEU A 230 9.06 -17.60 -13.11
N SER A 231 7.76 -17.34 -12.92
CA SER A 231 6.95 -16.74 -14.00
C SER A 231 7.59 -15.44 -14.47
N MET A 232 7.68 -15.25 -15.79
CA MET A 232 8.17 -14.00 -16.39
C MET A 232 7.31 -12.80 -15.99
N ASP A 233 6.03 -13.02 -15.64
CA ASP A 233 5.12 -11.97 -15.19
C ASP A 233 5.59 -11.30 -13.89
N ILE A 234 6.29 -12.03 -13.02
CA ILE A 234 6.84 -11.47 -11.77
C ILE A 234 7.87 -10.40 -12.09
N PHE A 235 8.82 -10.71 -12.98
CA PHE A 235 9.83 -9.73 -13.39
C PHE A 235 9.17 -8.58 -14.13
N LYS A 236 8.25 -8.88 -15.04
CA LYS A 236 7.52 -7.88 -15.82
C LYS A 236 6.81 -6.89 -14.91
N GLU A 237 6.02 -7.36 -13.94
CA GLU A 237 5.29 -6.52 -13.00
C GLU A 237 6.23 -5.62 -12.18
N LEU A 238 7.33 -6.15 -11.67
CA LEU A 238 8.33 -5.37 -10.93
C LEU A 238 9.02 -4.33 -11.83
N SER A 239 9.32 -4.68 -13.07
CA SER A 239 9.92 -3.74 -14.04
C SER A 239 8.95 -2.63 -14.45
N ASP A 240 7.67 -2.97 -14.66
CA ASP A 240 6.61 -2.03 -14.99
C ASP A 240 6.36 -1.09 -13.80
N LEU A 241 6.32 -1.60 -12.58
CA LEU A 241 6.20 -0.80 -11.37
C LEU A 241 7.40 0.15 -11.20
N ALA A 242 8.63 -0.33 -11.39
CA ALA A 242 9.84 0.49 -11.32
C ALA A 242 9.83 1.65 -12.35
N ASN A 243 9.37 1.37 -13.57
CA ASN A 243 9.18 2.37 -14.60
C ASN A 243 8.05 3.35 -14.25
N TYR A 244 6.93 2.85 -13.74
CA TYR A 244 5.78 3.66 -13.36
C TYR A 244 6.14 4.69 -12.30
N ILE A 245 6.88 4.29 -11.26
CA ILE A 245 7.29 5.18 -10.16
C ILE A 245 8.50 6.07 -10.51
N ASN A 246 8.91 6.08 -11.78
CA ASN A 246 10.07 6.83 -12.25
C ASN A 246 11.33 6.58 -11.42
N ILE A 247 11.68 5.31 -11.15
CA ILE A 247 12.73 4.92 -10.19
C ILE A 247 14.05 5.71 -10.34
N LYS A 248 14.46 6.06 -11.56
CA LYS A 248 15.68 6.83 -11.83
C LYS A 248 15.67 8.22 -11.16
N LYS A 249 14.51 8.85 -11.02
CA LYS A 249 14.30 10.19 -10.45
C LYS A 249 14.20 10.20 -8.93
N LEU A 250 14.01 9.04 -8.29
CA LEU A 250 13.93 8.98 -6.83
C LEU A 250 15.28 9.33 -6.19
N ASN A 251 15.28 9.77 -4.94
CA ASN A 251 16.52 9.94 -4.19
C ASN A 251 17.23 8.59 -4.02
N ASP A 252 18.56 8.62 -3.95
CA ASP A 252 19.38 7.42 -3.74
C ASP A 252 19.35 6.94 -2.29
N GLN A 253 18.90 7.78 -1.35
CA GLN A 253 18.87 7.46 0.06
C GLN A 253 17.57 7.93 0.73
N PHE A 254 16.98 7.05 1.52
CA PHE A 254 15.91 7.33 2.47
C PHE A 254 16.31 6.76 3.82
N GLN A 255 15.93 7.44 4.90
CA GLN A 255 16.32 7.04 6.23
C GLN A 255 15.37 7.64 7.28
N VAL A 256 14.98 6.78 8.22
CA VAL A 256 14.27 7.15 9.43
C VAL A 256 15.21 7.61 10.55
N PRO A 257 14.72 8.44 11.49
CA PRO A 257 15.52 9.03 12.58
C PRO A 257 15.73 8.12 13.79
N TRP A 258 15.05 6.98 13.88
CA TRP A 258 15.22 6.00 14.96
C TRP A 258 16.20 4.89 14.58
N THR A 259 16.48 3.96 15.49
CA THR A 259 17.37 2.80 15.27
C THR A 259 16.58 1.50 15.10
N ASP A 260 17.28 0.38 14.93
CA ASP A 260 16.72 -0.98 14.99
C ASP A 260 15.83 -1.44 13.83
N ASP A 261 15.61 -0.60 12.82
CA ASP A 261 14.90 -0.97 11.60
C ASP A 261 15.76 -1.71 10.56
N GLN A 262 15.09 -2.39 9.62
CA GLN A 262 15.73 -3.02 8.48
C GLN A 262 16.12 -1.99 7.41
N THR A 263 17.27 -2.19 6.77
CA THR A 263 17.64 -1.50 5.53
C THR A 263 17.28 -2.36 4.33
N ALA A 264 16.65 -1.77 3.31
CA ALA A 264 16.59 -2.35 1.97
C ALA A 264 17.53 -1.59 1.03
N THR A 265 18.36 -2.30 0.28
CA THR A 265 19.15 -1.73 -0.81
C THR A 265 18.70 -2.34 -2.14
N LEU A 266 18.07 -1.53 -2.98
CA LEU A 266 17.54 -1.90 -4.28
C LEU A 266 18.45 -1.36 -5.39
N THR A 267 18.93 -2.24 -6.26
CA THR A 267 19.68 -1.89 -7.46
C THR A 267 18.91 -2.32 -8.70
N ILE A 268 18.57 -1.37 -9.55
CA ILE A 268 18.00 -1.62 -10.88
C ILE A 268 19.08 -1.37 -11.93
N THR A 269 19.37 -2.38 -12.73
CA THR A 269 20.28 -2.26 -13.88
C THR A 269 19.44 -2.18 -15.14
N PHE A 270 19.70 -1.19 -15.99
CA PHE A 270 19.00 -0.98 -17.26
C PHE A 270 19.80 -1.58 -18.42
N LYS A 271 19.14 -1.82 -19.56
CA LYS A 271 19.77 -2.42 -20.76
C LYS A 271 20.92 -1.58 -21.32
N ASN A 272 20.86 -0.26 -21.17
CA ASN A 272 21.93 0.67 -21.57
C ASN A 272 23.14 0.69 -20.61
N GLY A 273 23.14 -0.14 -19.56
CA GLY A 273 24.22 -0.21 -18.58
C GLY A 273 24.08 0.74 -17.38
N LEU A 274 23.14 1.68 -17.41
CA LEU A 274 22.84 2.55 -16.26
C LEU A 274 22.41 1.70 -15.06
N LYS A 275 22.84 2.11 -13.86
CA LYS A 275 22.42 1.50 -12.60
C LYS A 275 21.83 2.58 -11.69
N LYS A 276 20.67 2.29 -11.11
CA LYS A 276 20.07 3.07 -10.02
C LYS A 276 20.15 2.25 -8.75
N THR A 277 20.77 2.78 -7.70
CA THR A 277 20.82 2.13 -6.38
C THR A 277 20.14 3.03 -5.36
N ILE A 278 19.18 2.49 -4.63
CA ILE A 278 18.47 3.19 -3.56
C ILE A 278 18.67 2.41 -2.26
N ARG A 279 19.18 3.09 -1.24
CA ARG A 279 19.27 2.57 0.13
C ARG A 279 18.19 3.22 0.99
N ASP A 280 17.28 2.42 1.53
CA ASP A 280 16.17 2.88 2.37
C ASP A 280 16.23 2.20 3.75
N TYR A 281 16.62 2.97 4.77
CA TYR A 281 16.61 2.53 6.16
C TYR A 281 15.24 2.82 6.78
N GLY A 282 14.57 1.77 7.28
CA GLY A 282 13.16 1.81 7.71
C GLY A 282 12.16 1.50 6.60
N MET A 283 12.60 1.47 5.35
CA MET A 283 11.74 1.16 4.18
C MET A 283 10.54 2.12 4.06
N GLN A 284 10.74 3.36 4.53
CA GLN A 284 9.74 4.42 4.72
C GLN A 284 9.67 5.41 3.56
N GLY A 285 10.38 5.14 2.45
CA GLY A 285 10.38 6.00 1.27
C GLY A 285 9.00 6.16 0.61
N LYS A 286 8.99 6.41 -0.69
CA LYS A 286 7.74 6.54 -1.46
C LYS A 286 6.89 5.27 -1.41
N PHE A 287 5.56 5.38 -1.51
CA PHE A 287 4.62 4.25 -1.56
C PHE A 287 4.94 3.28 -2.71
N GLY A 288 5.25 3.81 -3.89
CA GLY A 288 5.74 3.03 -5.02
C GLY A 288 6.98 2.19 -4.72
N LEU A 289 7.92 2.75 -3.95
CA LEU A 289 9.15 2.07 -3.55
C LEU A 289 8.86 0.98 -2.51
N SER A 290 8.02 1.26 -1.50
CA SER A 290 7.55 0.26 -0.54
C SER A 290 6.81 -0.90 -1.21
N ALA A 291 6.06 -0.65 -2.29
CA ALA A 291 5.39 -1.69 -3.06
C ALA A 291 6.38 -2.64 -3.77
N LEU A 292 7.47 -2.11 -4.34
CA LEU A 292 8.56 -2.94 -4.89
C LEU A 292 9.19 -3.82 -3.80
N TYR A 293 9.51 -3.21 -2.66
CA TYR A 293 10.12 -3.95 -1.55
C TYR A 293 9.21 -5.06 -1.03
N SER A 294 7.93 -4.76 -0.81
CA SER A 294 6.95 -5.75 -0.33
C SER A 294 6.85 -6.95 -1.26
N LYS A 295 6.79 -6.72 -2.58
CA LYS A 295 6.75 -7.80 -3.58
C LYS A 295 8.03 -8.63 -3.57
N MET A 296 9.20 -7.99 -3.54
CA MET A 296 10.48 -8.71 -3.49
C MET A 296 10.68 -9.48 -2.19
N THR A 297 10.29 -8.91 -1.05
CA THR A 297 10.34 -9.60 0.25
C THR A 297 9.37 -10.78 0.28
N SER A 298 8.16 -10.64 -0.27
CA SER A 298 7.20 -11.75 -0.37
C SER A 298 7.75 -12.93 -1.17
N LEU A 299 8.47 -12.65 -2.27
CA LEU A 299 9.19 -13.68 -3.03
C LEU A 299 10.32 -14.31 -2.21
N ALA A 300 11.11 -13.50 -1.50
CA ALA A 300 12.24 -13.98 -0.71
C ALA A 300 11.82 -14.85 0.49
N VAL A 301 10.75 -14.47 1.21
CA VAL A 301 10.27 -15.24 2.37
C VAL A 301 9.58 -16.55 1.99
N ASN A 302 9.10 -16.64 0.73
CA ASN A 302 8.48 -17.84 0.16
C ASN A 302 9.37 -18.49 -0.91
N TRP A 303 10.65 -18.12 -0.94
CA TRP A 303 11.66 -18.81 -1.70
C TRP A 303 11.80 -20.19 -1.10
#